data_AF-A0A0H4WYR5-F1
#
_entry.id   AF-A0A0H4WYR5-F1
#
_cell.length_a   1.000
_cell.length_b   1.000
_cell.length_c   1.000
_cell.angle_alpha   90.00
_cell.angle_beta   90.00
_cell.angle_gamma   90.00
#
_symmetry.space_group_name_H-M   'P 1'
#
loop_
_entity.id
_entity.type
_entity.pdbx_description
1 polymer ?
#
loop_
_entity_poly.entity_id
_entity_poly.type
_entity_poly.pdbx_seq_one_letter_code
_entity_poly.pdbx_strand_id
1 'polypeptide(L)'
;MLACALDTTDFTGKACEEARDCPPPYVCVAARGDAGRTCEVLGLPGTPDGGDAGPTPTWCADIQPILAANCVSSCHGADTSGSDGAPFRLDYYAPEPGGVPGAQAMAARILARVYVFQDMPPPWLSVPMPSAQERVLIARWANEGTPLCDDAGTGDVERDAAVDGRP
;
A
#
# COMPACT_ATOMS: atom_id res chain seq x y z
N MET A 1 28.56 -10.91 -16.91
CA MET A 1 27.13 -10.89 -16.54
C MET A 1 27.02 -10.36 -15.13
N LEU A 2 26.49 -9.15 -14.95
CA LEU A 2 26.16 -8.61 -13.64
C LEU A 2 24.75 -9.11 -13.31
N ALA A 3 24.62 -9.96 -12.30
CA ALA A 3 23.34 -10.29 -11.71
C ALA A 3 23.01 -9.19 -10.68
N CYS A 4 21.94 -8.45 -10.90
CA CYS A 4 21.35 -7.59 -9.86
C CYS A 4 20.60 -8.51 -8.89
N ALA A 5 21.25 -8.90 -7.80
CA ALA A 5 20.52 -9.39 -6.64
C ALA A 5 19.75 -8.19 -6.07
N LEU A 6 18.42 -8.21 -6.19
CA LEU A 6 17.57 -7.37 -5.37
C LEU A 6 17.68 -7.92 -3.95
N ASP A 7 18.69 -7.47 -3.21
CA ASP A 7 18.74 -7.64 -1.76
C ASP A 7 17.68 -6.68 -1.19
N THR A 8 16.41 -7.10 -1.19
CA THR A 8 15.44 -6.52 -0.26
C THR A 8 15.91 -6.99 1.10
N THR A 9 16.78 -6.21 1.72
CA THR A 9 17.37 -6.56 3.00
C THR A 9 16.25 -6.80 3.99
N ASP A 10 16.03 -8.06 4.37
CA ASP A 10 15.02 -8.41 5.36
C ASP A 10 15.52 -7.95 6.74
N PHE A 11 14.69 -7.20 7.45
CA PHE A 11 14.98 -6.74 8.81
C PHE A 11 14.29 -7.59 9.87
N THR A 12 13.51 -8.61 9.50
CA THR A 12 12.86 -9.53 10.44
C THR A 12 13.88 -10.15 11.40
N GLY A 13 13.60 -10.09 12.70
CA GLY A 13 14.44 -10.65 13.75
C GLY A 13 15.74 -9.88 14.03
N LYS A 14 16.01 -8.76 13.35
CA LYS A 14 17.20 -7.93 13.67
C LYS A 14 17.00 -7.21 15.00
N ALA A 15 18.03 -7.22 15.84
CA ALA A 15 17.99 -6.50 17.10
C ALA A 15 17.79 -4.99 16.87
N CYS A 16 16.96 -4.37 17.70
CA CYS A 16 16.67 -2.95 17.68
C CYS A 16 16.57 -2.44 19.12
N GLU A 17 16.86 -1.16 19.35
CA GLU A 17 16.61 -0.52 20.64
C GLU A 17 15.38 0.40 20.56
N GLU A 18 15.14 0.97 19.38
CA GLU A 18 14.10 1.96 19.13
C GLU A 18 13.53 1.88 17.71
N ALA A 19 12.40 2.55 17.49
CA ALA A 19 11.64 2.42 16.24
C ALA A 19 12.41 2.83 14.98
N ARG A 20 13.38 3.76 15.09
CA ARG A 20 14.19 4.23 13.96
C ARG A 20 15.19 3.20 13.44
N ASP A 21 15.47 2.16 14.21
CA ASP A 21 16.41 1.09 13.83
C ASP A 21 15.78 0.11 12.83
N CYS A 22 14.45 0.15 12.71
CA CYS A 22 13.67 -0.66 11.80
C CYS A 22 13.15 0.24 10.67
N PRO A 23 13.67 0.14 9.44
CA PRO A 23 13.09 0.87 8.33
C PRO A 23 11.64 0.41 8.11
N PRO A 24 10.72 1.26 7.66
CA PRO A 24 9.39 0.80 7.24
C PRO A 24 9.52 -0.33 6.21
N PRO A 25 8.71 -1.42 6.30
CA PRO A 25 7.52 -1.59 7.13
C PRO A 25 7.75 -2.19 8.54
N TYR A 26 8.99 -2.34 8.98
CA TYR A 26 9.34 -3.06 10.22
C TYR A 26 9.13 -2.19 11.47
N VAL A 27 8.77 -2.83 12.59
CA VAL A 27 8.58 -2.17 13.89
C VAL A 27 9.42 -2.85 14.95
N CYS A 28 10.09 -2.04 15.79
CA CYS A 28 10.90 -2.55 16.89
C CYS A 28 10.04 -3.04 18.05
N VAL A 29 9.87 -4.36 18.21
CA VAL A 29 9.00 -4.98 19.22
C VAL A 29 9.77 -5.91 20.15
N ALA A 30 9.31 -6.05 21.40
CA ALA A 30 9.86 -7.05 22.30
C ALA A 30 9.32 -8.43 21.91
N ALA A 31 10.12 -9.23 21.20
CA ALA A 31 9.68 -10.53 20.69
C ALA A 31 9.30 -11.49 21.84
N ARG A 32 10.01 -11.44 22.98
CA ARG A 32 9.72 -12.14 24.26
C ARG A 32 10.35 -11.37 25.43
N GLY A 33 9.82 -11.52 26.64
CA GLY A 33 10.23 -10.75 27.84
C GLY A 33 11.71 -10.87 28.25
N ASP A 34 12.45 -11.80 27.64
CA ASP A 34 13.84 -12.14 27.92
C ASP A 34 14.78 -12.12 26.69
N ALA A 35 14.25 -11.90 25.47
CA ALA A 35 15.01 -12.03 24.22
C ALA A 35 15.50 -10.71 23.60
N GLY A 36 15.25 -9.57 24.25
CA GLY A 36 15.50 -8.25 23.65
C GLY A 36 14.42 -7.87 22.64
N ARG A 37 14.58 -6.70 21.99
CA ARG A 37 13.65 -6.22 20.96
C ARG A 37 14.19 -6.54 19.58
N THR A 38 13.31 -6.92 18.67
CA THR A 38 13.63 -7.20 17.28
C THR A 38 12.72 -6.42 16.34
N CYS A 39 13.23 -6.11 15.16
CA CYS A 39 12.44 -5.61 14.06
C CYS A 39 11.56 -6.74 13.56
N GLU A 40 10.26 -6.62 13.79
CA GLU A 40 9.28 -7.56 13.25
C GLU A 40 8.42 -6.82 12.24
N VAL A 41 7.98 -7.55 11.22
CA VAL A 41 6.81 -7.11 10.46
C VAL A 41 5.62 -7.35 11.37
N LEU A 42 5.29 -6.34 12.19
CA LEU A 42 3.98 -6.35 12.81
C LEU A 42 2.97 -6.34 11.67
N GLY A 43 2.16 -7.40 11.59
CA GLY A 43 0.88 -7.33 10.90
C GLY A 43 0.22 -6.03 11.34
N LEU A 44 0.13 -5.09 10.42
CA LEU A 44 -0.64 -3.85 10.52
C LEU A 44 -1.87 -4.15 11.40
N PRO A 45 -2.11 -3.47 12.55
CA PRO A 45 -3.19 -3.85 13.45
C PRO A 45 -4.53 -3.99 12.69
N GLY A 46 -5.03 -5.23 12.60
CA GLY A 46 -6.20 -5.58 11.77
C GLY A 46 -5.90 -6.28 10.44
N THR A 47 -4.64 -6.62 10.17
CA THR A 47 -4.20 -7.39 9.00
C THR A 47 -3.78 -8.77 9.49
N PRO A 48 -4.45 -9.85 9.05
CA PRO A 48 -4.20 -11.18 9.58
C PRO A 48 -2.74 -11.59 9.36
N ASP A 49 -2.13 -12.13 10.41
CA ASP A 49 -0.79 -12.71 10.39
C ASP A 49 -0.73 -13.84 9.36
N GLY A 50 -0.07 -13.61 8.22
CA GLY A 50 0.47 -14.67 7.36
C GLY A 50 -0.49 -15.72 6.79
N GLY A 51 -1.80 -15.48 6.79
CA GLY A 51 -2.74 -16.20 5.93
C GLY A 51 -2.86 -15.47 4.61
N ASP A 52 -2.87 -16.19 3.47
CA ASP A 52 -3.03 -15.61 2.12
C ASP A 52 -4.04 -14.46 2.16
N ALA A 53 -3.56 -13.22 2.10
CA ALA A 53 -4.38 -12.02 2.24
C ALA A 53 -5.34 -11.81 1.04
N GLY A 54 -5.50 -12.85 0.21
CA GLY A 54 -6.15 -12.79 -1.08
C GLY A 54 -5.29 -12.05 -2.12
N PRO A 55 -5.85 -11.84 -3.32
CA PRO A 55 -5.21 -11.09 -4.37
C PRO A 55 -4.74 -9.70 -3.89
N THR A 56 -3.69 -9.19 -4.52
CA THR A 56 -3.26 -7.80 -4.34
C THR A 56 -4.39 -6.87 -4.79
N PRO A 57 -4.83 -5.91 -3.95
CA PRO A 57 -5.88 -4.97 -4.34
C PRO A 57 -5.39 -4.06 -5.46
N THR A 58 -6.25 -3.78 -6.44
CA THR A 58 -5.92 -2.90 -7.57
C THR A 58 -6.66 -1.58 -7.50
N TRP A 59 -6.10 -0.55 -8.15
CA TRP A 59 -6.73 0.76 -8.18
C TRP A 59 -8.13 0.71 -8.80
N CYS A 60 -8.27 0.09 -9.97
CA CYS A 60 -9.50 0.11 -10.75
C CYS A 60 -10.65 -0.63 -10.05
N ALA A 61 -10.37 -1.76 -9.42
CA ALA A 61 -11.39 -2.59 -8.78
C ALA A 61 -11.65 -2.18 -7.32
N ASP A 62 -10.59 -1.94 -6.54
CA ASP A 62 -10.69 -1.89 -5.09
C ASP A 62 -10.54 -0.46 -4.54
N ILE A 63 -9.55 0.30 -5.02
CA ILE A 63 -9.16 1.55 -4.34
C ILE A 63 -9.92 2.77 -4.86
N GLN A 64 -10.14 2.87 -6.17
CA GLN A 64 -10.83 4.00 -6.77
C GLN A 64 -12.24 4.18 -6.19
N PRO A 65 -13.07 3.13 -6.01
CA PRO A 65 -14.39 3.28 -5.40
C PRO A 65 -14.33 3.82 -3.97
N ILE A 66 -13.34 3.37 -3.18
CA ILE A 66 -13.15 3.80 -1.80
C ILE A 66 -12.77 5.29 -1.75
N LEU A 67 -11.78 5.71 -2.55
CA LEU A 67 -11.36 7.12 -2.56
C LEU A 67 -12.46 8.03 -3.13
N ALA A 68 -13.20 7.57 -4.14
CA ALA A 68 -14.34 8.32 -4.69
C ALA A 68 -15.41 8.58 -3.64
N ALA A 69 -15.77 7.57 -2.84
CA ALA A 69 -16.81 7.68 -1.82
C ALA A 69 -16.38 8.52 -0.60
N ASN A 70 -15.11 8.44 -0.20
CA ASN A 70 -14.66 8.95 1.10
C ASN A 70 -13.71 10.17 1.02
N CYS A 71 -13.18 10.50 -0.16
CA CYS A 71 -12.08 11.48 -0.26
C CYS A 71 -12.24 12.50 -1.39
N VAL A 72 -12.87 12.12 -2.51
CA VAL A 72 -12.93 12.95 -3.71
C VAL A 72 -13.83 14.16 -3.49
N SER A 73 -15.16 13.97 -3.43
CA SER A 73 -16.18 15.03 -3.25
C SER A 73 -15.72 16.44 -3.65
N SER A 74 -15.75 17.40 -2.72
CA SER A 74 -15.23 18.77 -2.88
C SER A 74 -13.83 18.96 -2.30
N CYS A 75 -13.10 17.87 -1.97
CA CYS A 75 -11.83 17.95 -1.26
C CYS A 75 -10.65 17.57 -2.15
N HIS A 76 -10.62 16.34 -2.67
CA HIS A 76 -9.52 15.80 -3.45
C HIS A 76 -9.94 15.39 -4.88
N GLY A 77 -11.00 16.01 -5.41
CA GLY A 77 -11.45 15.82 -6.79
C GLY A 77 -11.07 16.98 -7.71
N ALA A 78 -11.73 17.03 -8.87
CA ALA A 78 -11.68 18.22 -9.74
C ALA A 78 -12.20 19.49 -9.03
N ASP A 79 -13.21 19.31 -8.17
CA ASP A 79 -13.67 20.33 -7.24
C ASP A 79 -12.91 20.21 -5.92
N THR A 80 -12.27 21.30 -5.51
CA THR A 80 -11.52 21.40 -4.26
C THR A 80 -12.12 22.45 -3.32
N SER A 81 -13.35 22.92 -3.56
CA SER A 81 -14.00 24.00 -2.81
C SER A 81 -14.20 23.72 -1.30
N GLY A 82 -14.19 22.45 -0.90
CA GLY A 82 -14.23 21.98 0.49
C GLY A 82 -12.85 21.80 1.12
N SER A 83 -11.78 22.18 0.42
CA SER A 83 -10.40 22.16 0.91
C SER A 83 -9.73 23.52 0.64
N ASP A 84 -8.61 23.83 1.30
CA ASP A 84 -7.81 25.02 1.02
C ASP A 84 -7.00 24.89 -0.29
N GLY A 85 -7.59 24.28 -1.32
CA GLY A 85 -6.94 23.88 -2.57
C GLY A 85 -6.11 22.61 -2.39
N ALA A 86 -6.66 21.45 -2.73
CA ALA A 86 -5.89 20.21 -2.69
C ALA A 86 -4.77 20.25 -3.74
N PRO A 87 -3.49 20.07 -3.33
CA PRO A 87 -2.37 20.12 -4.27
C PRO A 87 -2.23 18.85 -5.12
N PHE A 88 -3.21 17.95 -5.05
CA PHE A 88 -3.27 16.66 -5.73
C PHE A 88 -4.73 16.22 -5.86
N ARG A 89 -4.97 15.22 -6.70
CA ARG A 89 -6.28 14.65 -6.95
C ARG A 89 -6.28 13.15 -6.74
N LEU A 90 -7.40 12.63 -6.24
CA LEU A 90 -7.63 11.23 -5.90
C LEU A 90 -8.72 10.59 -6.75
N ASP A 91 -9.29 11.31 -7.71
CA ASP A 91 -10.27 10.78 -8.66
C ASP A 91 -9.65 10.15 -9.92
N TYR A 92 -8.32 10.22 -10.04
CA TYR A 92 -7.55 9.49 -11.05
C TYR A 92 -6.26 8.92 -10.46
N TYR A 93 -5.71 7.90 -11.15
CA TYR A 93 -4.53 7.19 -10.71
C TYR A 93 -3.24 8.01 -10.87
N ALA A 94 -2.96 8.44 -12.11
CA ALA A 94 -1.80 9.26 -12.45
C ALA A 94 -2.23 10.36 -13.45
N PRO A 95 -1.58 11.53 -13.43
CA PRO A 95 -1.94 12.62 -14.33
C PRO A 95 -1.36 12.43 -15.73
N GLU A 96 -1.93 13.16 -16.68
CA GLU A 96 -1.25 13.50 -17.92
C GLU A 96 0.05 14.30 -17.66
N PRO A 97 1.02 14.29 -18.59
CA PRO A 97 2.28 15.03 -18.42
C PRO A 97 2.06 16.51 -18.04
N GLY A 98 2.66 16.92 -16.91
CA GLY A 98 2.52 18.28 -16.37
C GLY A 98 1.26 18.53 -15.53
N GLY A 99 0.43 17.52 -15.30
CA GLY A 99 -0.75 17.60 -14.44
C GLY A 99 -0.44 17.50 -12.94
N VAL A 100 -1.47 17.73 -12.13
CA VAL A 100 -1.40 17.59 -10.66
C VAL A 100 -1.16 16.14 -10.23
N PRO A 101 -0.46 15.85 -9.11
CA PRO A 101 -0.25 14.49 -8.64
C PRO A 101 -1.57 13.71 -8.48
N GLY A 102 -1.59 12.46 -8.94
CA GLY A 102 -2.71 11.53 -8.80
C GLY A 102 -2.55 10.61 -7.58
N ALA A 103 -3.50 9.68 -7.41
CA ALA A 103 -3.49 8.78 -6.27
C ALA A 103 -2.21 7.93 -6.15
N GLN A 104 -1.64 7.47 -7.26
CA GLN A 104 -0.39 6.69 -7.28
C GLN A 104 0.75 7.47 -6.62
N ALA A 105 0.98 8.71 -7.07
CA ALA A 105 2.01 9.59 -6.53
C ALA A 105 1.80 9.93 -5.05
N MET A 106 0.54 9.86 -4.59
CA MET A 106 0.15 10.17 -3.22
C MET A 106 0.01 8.94 -2.32
N ALA A 107 0.25 7.72 -2.81
CA ALA A 107 -0.04 6.48 -2.10
C ALA A 107 0.57 6.40 -0.70
N ALA A 108 1.83 6.80 -0.52
CA ALA A 108 2.48 6.83 0.79
C ALA A 108 1.81 7.82 1.77
N ARG A 109 1.34 8.97 1.26
CA ARG A 109 0.59 9.94 2.07
C ARG A 109 -0.80 9.40 2.40
N ILE A 110 -1.47 8.76 1.46
CA ILE A 110 -2.79 8.14 1.66
C ILE A 110 -2.66 7.07 2.76
N LEU A 111 -1.68 6.18 2.67
CA LEU A 111 -1.39 5.17 3.70
C LEU A 111 -1.21 5.82 5.08
N ALA A 112 -0.38 6.85 5.18
CA ALA A 112 -0.14 7.54 6.44
C ALA A 112 -1.43 8.14 7.03
N ARG A 113 -2.24 8.83 6.23
CA ARG A 113 -3.44 9.52 6.75
C ARG A 113 -4.62 8.61 7.00
N VAL A 114 -4.83 7.61 6.15
CA VAL A 114 -6.02 6.74 6.20
C VAL A 114 -5.80 5.55 7.14
N TYR A 115 -4.60 4.97 7.14
CA TYR A 115 -4.33 3.76 7.91
C TYR A 115 -3.58 4.04 9.22
N VAL A 116 -2.50 4.82 9.17
CA VAL A 116 -1.63 5.06 10.34
C VAL A 116 -2.26 6.08 11.31
N PHE A 117 -2.55 7.29 10.83
CA PHE A 117 -3.08 8.37 11.66
C PHE A 117 -4.60 8.37 11.73
N GLN A 118 -5.26 7.81 10.73
CA GLN A 118 -6.73 7.73 10.66
C GLN A 118 -7.42 9.09 10.77
N ASP A 119 -6.75 10.14 10.27
CA ASP A 119 -7.14 11.54 10.36
C ASP A 119 -7.74 12.08 9.04
N MET A 120 -7.91 11.20 8.04
CA MET A 120 -8.54 11.50 6.76
C MET A 120 -9.67 10.50 6.41
N PRO A 121 -10.84 10.99 5.95
CA PRO A 121 -11.22 12.40 5.89
C PRO A 121 -11.27 13.06 7.29
N PRO A 122 -11.22 14.40 7.37
CA PRO A 122 -11.27 15.08 8.66
C PRO A 122 -12.56 14.71 9.41
N PRO A 123 -12.49 14.22 10.66
CA PRO A 123 -13.62 13.61 11.35
C PRO A 123 -14.75 14.61 11.68
N TRP A 124 -14.50 15.91 11.56
CA TRP A 124 -15.48 16.97 11.75
C TRP A 124 -16.27 17.32 10.47
N LEU A 125 -15.93 16.73 9.32
CA LEU A 125 -16.67 16.90 8.07
C LEU A 125 -17.73 15.80 7.90
N SER A 126 -18.78 16.09 7.13
CA SER A 126 -19.86 15.13 6.83
C SER A 126 -19.49 14.06 5.78
N VAL A 127 -18.20 13.87 5.51
CA VAL A 127 -17.71 12.84 4.58
C VAL A 127 -17.48 11.56 5.39
N PRO A 128 -18.00 10.41 4.94
CA PRO A 128 -17.82 9.15 5.68
C PRO A 128 -16.34 8.78 5.77
N MET A 129 -15.94 8.27 6.94
CA MET A 129 -14.65 7.63 7.10
C MET A 129 -14.66 6.26 6.39
N PRO A 130 -13.58 5.86 5.72
CA PRO A 130 -13.42 4.48 5.27
C PRO A 130 -13.57 3.52 6.45
N SER A 131 -14.22 2.38 6.23
CA SER A 131 -14.33 1.27 7.16
C SER A 131 -12.96 0.63 7.44
N ALA A 132 -12.87 -0.17 8.51
CA ALA A 132 -11.62 -0.88 8.83
C ALA A 132 -11.10 -1.75 7.67
N GLN A 133 -12.00 -2.43 6.94
CA GLN A 133 -11.62 -3.28 5.81
C GLN A 133 -11.11 -2.46 4.62
N GLU A 134 -11.77 -1.35 4.30
CA GLU A 134 -11.33 -0.44 3.24
C GLU A 134 -9.96 0.17 3.53
N ARG A 135 -9.67 0.49 4.79
CA ARG A 135 -8.34 0.97 5.19
C ARG A 135 -7.25 -0.09 5.01
N VAL A 136 -7.55 -1.36 5.27
CA VAL A 136 -6.62 -2.48 5.03
C VAL A 136 -6.37 -2.63 3.52
N LEU A 137 -7.39 -2.53 2.67
CA LEU A 137 -7.22 -2.56 1.21
C LEU A 137 -6.31 -1.43 0.72
N ILE A 138 -6.57 -0.20 1.17
CA ILE A 138 -5.72 0.97 0.86
C ILE A 138 -4.28 0.75 1.31
N ALA A 139 -4.08 0.23 2.52
CA ALA A 139 -2.74 0.00 3.05
C ALA A 139 -1.99 -1.07 2.25
N ARG A 140 -2.67 -2.15 1.89
CA ARG A 140 -2.10 -3.21 1.04
C ARG A 140 -1.74 -2.68 -0.34
N TRP A 141 -2.66 -2.01 -1.02
CA TRP A 141 -2.38 -1.42 -2.33
C TRP A 141 -1.17 -0.47 -2.31
N ALA A 142 -1.07 0.39 -1.29
CA ALA A 142 0.06 1.32 -1.17
C ALA A 142 1.40 0.61 -0.91
N ASN A 143 1.40 -0.48 -0.14
CA ASN A 143 2.61 -1.25 0.19
C ASN A 143 3.01 -2.24 -0.91
N GLU A 144 2.05 -2.74 -1.70
CA GLU A 144 2.25 -3.75 -2.74
C GLU A 144 2.55 -3.13 -4.12
N GLY A 145 2.99 -1.86 -4.16
CA GLY A 145 3.46 -1.20 -5.38
C GLY A 145 2.38 -0.49 -6.21
N THR A 146 1.19 -0.29 -5.65
CA THR A 146 0.08 0.48 -6.23
C THR A 146 -0.39 0.01 -7.61
N PRO A 147 -0.71 -1.28 -7.83
CA PRO A 147 -1.14 -1.74 -9.16
C PRO A 147 -2.38 -0.99 -9.66
N LEU A 148 -2.41 -0.70 -10.96
CA LEU A 148 -3.46 0.10 -11.59
C LEU A 148 -4.75 -0.70 -11.75
N CYS A 149 -4.80 -1.66 -12.65
CA CYS A 149 -5.93 -2.60 -12.76
C CYS A 149 -5.37 -4.02 -12.66
N ASP A 150 -6.24 -5.03 -12.55
CA ASP A 150 -5.80 -6.41 -12.76
C ASP A 150 -5.17 -6.49 -14.15
N ASP A 151 -3.90 -6.89 -14.23
CA ASP A 151 -3.32 -7.32 -15.49
C ASP A 151 -4.19 -8.47 -15.97
N ALA A 152 -4.96 -8.27 -17.03
CA ALA A 152 -5.75 -9.32 -17.65
C ALA A 152 -4.78 -10.41 -18.15
N GLY A 153 -4.48 -11.38 -17.28
CA GLY A 153 -3.81 -12.64 -17.55
C GLY A 153 -2.62 -12.58 -18.52
N THR A 154 -1.41 -12.40 -17.99
CA THR A 154 -0.26 -13.19 -18.47
C THR A 154 0.32 -13.95 -17.29
N GLY A 155 -0.51 -14.81 -16.70
CA GLY A 155 -0.04 -15.97 -15.99
C GLY A 155 0.53 -16.97 -17.01
N ASP A 156 1.67 -17.53 -16.66
CA ASP A 156 2.36 -18.59 -17.38
C ASP A 156 1.40 -19.69 -17.85
N VAL A 157 1.33 -19.89 -19.17
CA VAL A 157 0.83 -21.13 -19.76
C VAL A 157 2.03 -21.86 -20.37
N GLU A 158 2.34 -22.99 -19.75
CA GLU A 158 3.17 -24.13 -20.21
C GLU A 158 4.65 -23.86 -20.48
N ARG A 159 5.61 -24.30 -19.64
CA ARG A 159 5.96 -25.70 -19.31
C ARG A 159 5.77 -26.65 -20.50
N ASP A 160 6.88 -26.92 -21.20
CA ASP A 160 7.39 -28.25 -21.54
C ASP A 160 8.16 -28.23 -22.88
N ALA A 161 9.45 -27.89 -22.78
CA ALA A 161 10.43 -28.35 -23.76
C ALA A 161 11.80 -28.48 -23.09
N ALA A 162 11.88 -29.37 -22.10
CA ALA A 162 13.15 -29.94 -21.68
C ALA A 162 13.16 -31.43 -21.99
N VAL A 163 14.11 -31.82 -22.83
CA VAL A 163 14.73 -33.16 -22.95
C VAL A 163 14.01 -34.22 -23.79
N ASP A 164 14.46 -34.34 -25.04
CA ASP A 164 15.02 -35.59 -25.61
C ASP A 164 15.87 -35.15 -26.83
N GLY A 165 17.11 -35.55 -27.10
CA GLY A 165 17.93 -36.63 -26.59
C GLY A 165 18.91 -37.06 -27.68
N ARG A 166 19.99 -36.27 -27.92
CA ARG A 166 21.28 -36.63 -28.57
C ARG A 166 21.26 -37.17 -30.03
N PRO A 167 22.44 -37.47 -30.62
CA PRO A 167 23.59 -36.63 -30.93
C PRO A 167 23.67 -36.23 -32.42
#